data_AF-A0A1H6LGE9-F1
#
_entry.id   AF-A0A1H6LGE9-F1
#
_cell.length_a   1.000
_cell.length_b   1.000
_cell.length_c   1.000
_cell.angle_alpha   90.00
_cell.angle_beta   90.00
_cell.angle_gamma   90.00
#
_symmetry.space_group_name_H-M   'P 1'
#
loop_
_entity.id
_entity.type
_entity.pdbx_description
1 polymer ?
#
loop_
_entity_poly.entity_id
_entity_poly.type
_entity_poly.pdbx_seq_one_letter_code
_entity_poly.pdbx_strand_id
1 'polypeptide(L)'
;MNKVLFILIMLLCTTPLPAQENKKVFVTRDANGVLVFSDSPQPGAEELTLSSRANIMAATDPTLPVRKAPAAEPFKVEIVQPEEQGTVRDNTGSVYVSGKISPMFERGLRVRLLLDGKPQGEPQNNAVFILRDVHRGEHKLQMELFDQSGKLIATSPVTTFYLHRTSVISPN
;
A
#
# COMPACT_ATOMS: atom_id res chain seq x y z
N MET A 1 4.02 87.24 20.75
CA MET A 1 4.73 86.00 20.36
C MET A 1 5.19 85.12 21.54
N ASN A 2 5.10 85.56 22.81
CA ASN A 2 5.58 84.75 23.96
C ASN A 2 4.61 83.70 24.51
N LYS A 3 3.31 83.76 24.15
CA LYS A 3 2.31 82.77 24.64
C LYS A 3 2.35 81.44 23.89
N VAL A 4 2.77 81.46 22.63
CA VAL A 4 2.91 80.25 21.78
C VAL A 4 4.17 79.46 22.18
N LEU A 5 5.24 80.16 22.57
CA LEU A 5 6.46 79.52 23.07
C LEU A 5 6.23 78.83 24.43
N PHE A 6 5.36 79.38 25.27
CA PHE A 6 5.02 78.77 26.57
C PHE A 6 4.16 77.50 26.43
N ILE A 7 3.24 77.48 25.44
CA ILE A 7 2.45 76.28 25.10
C ILE A 7 3.32 75.17 24.50
N LEU A 8 4.34 75.52 23.71
CA LEU A 8 5.23 74.53 23.09
C LEU A 8 6.20 73.89 24.10
N ILE A 9 6.60 74.61 25.15
CA ILE A 9 7.43 74.06 26.24
C ILE A 9 6.61 73.17 27.18
N MET A 10 5.34 73.49 27.43
CA MET A 10 4.51 72.64 28.30
C MET A 10 4.12 71.30 27.66
N LEU A 11 4.08 71.24 26.32
CA LEU A 11 3.74 70.02 25.57
C LEU A 11 4.92 69.03 25.46
N LEU A 12 6.15 69.44 25.78
CA LEU A 12 7.35 68.60 25.68
C LEU A 12 7.66 67.79 26.95
N CYS A 13 6.88 67.93 28.03
CA CYS A 13 7.13 67.27 29.32
C CYS A 13 6.30 66.00 29.58
N THR A 14 5.49 65.52 28.63
CA THR A 14 4.73 64.27 28.80
C THR A 14 5.42 63.12 28.06
N THR A 15 6.57 62.69 28.56
CA THR A 15 7.14 61.39 28.19
C THR A 15 6.45 60.30 29.02
N PRO A 16 5.74 59.32 28.42
CA PRO A 16 5.29 58.16 29.17
C PRO A 16 6.51 57.36 29.60
N LEU A 17 6.71 57.18 30.90
CA LEU A 17 7.62 56.17 31.43
C LEU A 17 7.03 54.79 31.07
N PRO A 18 7.67 53.93 30.26
CA PRO A 18 7.40 52.50 30.31
C PRO A 18 7.50 51.98 31.76
N ALA A 19 6.35 51.69 32.35
CA ALA A 19 6.25 50.83 33.52
C ALA A 19 6.69 49.43 33.09
N GLN A 20 7.99 49.13 33.20
CA GLN A 20 8.45 47.75 33.22
C GLN A 20 7.99 47.14 34.53
N GLU A 21 6.80 46.54 34.49
CA GLU A 21 6.29 45.70 35.56
C GLU A 21 7.14 44.42 35.61
N ASN A 22 8.27 44.49 36.33
CA ASN A 22 9.00 43.32 36.78
C ASN A 22 8.10 42.61 37.80
N LYS A 23 7.20 41.75 37.32
CA LYS A 23 6.28 40.99 38.15
C LYS A 23 7.08 39.97 38.98
N LYS A 24 7.40 40.35 40.21
CA LYS A 24 8.15 39.52 41.17
C LYS A 24 7.23 38.46 41.73
N VAL A 25 7.56 37.18 41.51
CA VAL A 25 6.81 36.06 42.08
C VAL A 25 7.59 35.53 43.28
N PHE A 26 6.94 35.42 44.42
CA PHE A 26 7.52 34.91 45.65
C PHE A 26 6.99 33.50 45.92
N VAL A 27 7.85 32.62 46.45
CA VAL A 27 7.46 31.27 46.85
C VAL A 27 7.60 31.11 48.36
N THR A 28 6.56 30.58 49.00
CA THR A 28 6.56 30.18 50.40
C THR A 28 6.20 28.71 50.53
N ARG A 29 6.66 28.08 51.62
CA ARG A 29 6.25 26.73 51.98
C ARG A 29 5.21 26.81 53.08
N ASP A 30 4.03 26.25 52.85
CA ASP A 30 2.97 26.21 53.85
C ASP A 30 3.26 25.18 54.96
N ALA A 31 2.43 25.15 56.00
CA ALA A 31 2.57 24.22 57.13
C ALA A 31 2.45 22.74 56.74
N ASN A 32 1.91 22.44 55.55
CA ASN A 32 1.76 21.09 55.00
C ASN A 32 2.92 20.72 54.05
N GLY A 33 3.91 21.59 53.89
CA GLY A 33 5.07 21.39 53.03
C GLY A 33 4.83 21.71 51.55
N VAL A 34 3.67 22.27 51.20
CA VAL A 34 3.26 22.61 49.83
C VAL A 34 3.79 24.00 49.46
N LEU A 35 4.27 24.14 48.22
CA LEU A 35 4.78 25.40 47.69
C LEU A 35 3.61 26.28 47.23
N VAL A 36 3.54 27.50 47.76
CA VAL A 36 2.55 28.52 47.41
C VAL A 36 3.25 29.67 46.72
N PHE A 37 2.77 30.04 45.52
CA PHE A 37 3.31 31.17 44.74
C PHE A 37 2.41 32.39 44.90
N SER A 38 3.01 33.53 45.23
CA SER A 38 2.32 34.79 45.53
C SER A 38 3.00 35.97 44.84
N ASP A 39 2.21 36.91 44.32
CA ASP A 39 2.70 38.19 43.78
C ASP A 39 3.01 39.23 44.89
N SER A 40 2.72 38.90 46.17
CA SER A 40 2.97 39.75 47.35
C SER A 40 4.02 39.15 48.29
N PRO A 41 4.94 39.95 48.84
CA PRO A 41 5.98 39.48 49.75
C PRO A 41 5.39 39.03 51.09
N GLN A 42 5.72 37.82 51.51
CA GLN A 42 5.30 37.23 52.80
C GLN A 42 6.53 36.94 53.68
N PRO A 43 6.40 36.91 55.01
CA PRO A 43 7.51 36.55 55.90
C PRO A 43 8.04 35.14 55.59
N GLY A 44 9.34 35.03 55.28
CA GLY A 44 9.97 33.75 54.90
C GLY A 44 9.80 33.37 53.43
N ALA A 45 9.31 34.28 52.58
CA ALA A 45 9.21 34.06 51.14
C ALA A 45 10.54 34.30 50.43
N GLU A 46 10.91 33.41 49.52
CA GLU A 46 12.05 33.59 48.63
C GLU A 46 11.58 34.19 47.30
N GLU A 47 12.27 35.22 46.81
CA GLU A 47 11.98 35.83 45.50
C GLU A 47 12.42 34.90 44.37
N LEU A 48 11.48 34.45 43.55
CA LEU A 48 11.75 33.55 42.44
C LEU A 48 12.00 34.35 41.15
N THR A 49 13.22 34.27 40.64
CA THR A 49 13.57 34.82 39.33
C THR A 49 13.15 33.83 38.23
N LEU A 50 12.08 34.16 37.50
CA LEU A 50 11.62 33.34 36.37
C LEU A 50 12.60 33.50 35.20
N SER A 51 13.33 32.43 34.89
CA SER A 51 14.13 32.39 33.67
C SER A 51 13.22 32.05 32.48
N SER A 52 13.06 32.98 31.54
CA SER A 52 12.31 32.78 30.30
C SER A 52 13.12 31.94 29.32
N ARG A 53 13.45 30.69 29.68
CA ARG A 53 14.16 29.78 28.78
C ARG A 53 13.14 29.18 27.81
N ALA A 54 13.29 29.46 26.53
CA ALA A 54 12.46 28.84 25.50
C ALA A 54 12.71 27.32 25.50
N ASN A 55 11.64 26.53 25.63
CA ASN A 55 11.71 25.08 25.44
C ASN A 55 11.83 24.79 23.93
N ILE A 56 13.05 24.74 23.44
CA ILE A 56 13.38 24.33 22.07
C ILE A 56 13.59 22.81 22.04
N MET A 57 12.67 22.09 21.41
CA MET A 57 12.85 20.68 21.09
C MET A 57 13.68 20.54 19.81
N ALA A 58 14.58 19.57 19.76
CA ALA A 58 15.36 19.28 18.56
C ALA A 58 14.43 18.72 17.46
N ALA A 59 14.56 19.24 16.24
CA ALA A 59 13.83 18.71 15.09
C ALA A 59 14.38 17.32 14.74
N THR A 60 13.49 16.32 14.68
CA THR A 60 13.83 14.98 14.22
C THR A 60 13.72 14.90 12.69
N ASP A 61 14.70 14.27 12.06
CA ASP A 61 14.71 14.03 10.62
C ASP A 61 13.51 13.15 10.19
N PRO A 62 12.63 13.61 9.29
CA PRO A 62 11.46 12.86 8.84
C PRO A 62 11.76 11.81 7.77
N THR A 63 13.04 11.49 7.51
CA THR A 63 13.40 10.56 6.44
C THR A 63 12.87 9.15 6.72
N LEU A 64 11.84 8.76 5.96
CA LEU A 64 11.28 7.42 5.97
C LEU A 64 12.30 6.42 5.41
N PRO A 65 12.49 5.24 6.03
CA PRO A 65 13.36 4.22 5.47
C PRO A 65 12.85 3.80 4.09
N VAL A 66 13.75 3.78 3.10
CA VAL A 66 13.45 3.34 1.74
C VAL A 66 13.00 1.88 1.79
N ARG A 67 11.70 1.65 1.68
CA ARG A 67 11.12 0.31 1.60
C ARG A 67 11.50 -0.30 0.27
N LYS A 68 12.48 -1.21 0.28
CA LYS A 68 12.85 -2.02 -0.88
C LYS A 68 11.59 -2.78 -1.33
N ALA A 69 11.15 -2.56 -2.58
CA ALA A 69 10.02 -3.30 -3.12
C ALA A 69 10.35 -4.81 -3.06
N PRO A 70 9.42 -5.66 -2.61
CA PRO A 70 9.63 -7.10 -2.65
C PRO A 70 9.91 -7.52 -4.09
N ALA A 71 10.88 -8.42 -4.27
CA ALA A 71 11.19 -8.97 -5.58
C ALA A 71 9.92 -9.61 -6.17
N ALA A 72 9.59 -9.28 -7.42
CA ALA A 72 8.44 -9.85 -8.10
C ALA A 72 8.57 -11.38 -8.12
N GLU A 73 7.61 -12.07 -7.51
CA GLU A 73 7.57 -13.53 -7.57
C GLU A 73 7.34 -13.98 -9.02
N PRO A 74 8.02 -15.04 -9.48
CA PRO A 74 7.82 -15.54 -10.83
C PRO A 74 6.38 -16.04 -11.00
N PHE A 75 5.76 -15.71 -12.13
CA PHE A 75 4.44 -16.22 -12.47
C PHE A 75 4.47 -17.75 -12.61
N LYS A 76 3.50 -18.40 -11.98
CA LYS A 76 3.25 -19.84 -12.09
C LYS A 76 1.90 -20.04 -12.77
N VAL A 77 1.87 -20.98 -13.71
CA VAL A 77 0.67 -21.36 -14.47
C VAL A 77 0.50 -22.86 -14.31
N GLU A 78 -0.69 -23.27 -13.92
CA GLU A 78 -1.04 -24.67 -13.70
C GLU A 78 -2.40 -24.96 -14.33
N ILE A 79 -2.55 -26.14 -14.92
CA ILE A 79 -3.85 -26.61 -15.43
C ILE A 79 -4.55 -27.33 -14.27
N VAL A 80 -5.76 -26.88 -13.94
CA VAL A 80 -6.59 -27.44 -12.86
C VAL A 80 -7.55 -28.48 -13.42
N GLN A 81 -8.07 -28.24 -14.62
CA GLN A 81 -8.97 -29.17 -15.29
C GLN A 81 -8.60 -29.26 -16.76
N PRO A 82 -8.60 -30.46 -17.38
CA PRO A 82 -8.65 -31.78 -16.75
C PRO A 82 -7.51 -32.00 -15.75
N GLU A 83 -7.73 -32.87 -14.75
CA GLU A 83 -6.67 -33.29 -13.84
C GLU A 83 -5.59 -34.09 -14.59
N GLU A 84 -4.39 -34.16 -14.03
CA GLU A 84 -3.32 -34.99 -14.58
C GLU A 84 -3.76 -36.45 -14.64
N GLN A 85 -3.60 -37.06 -15.82
CA GLN A 85 -4.08 -38.40 -16.17
C GLN A 85 -5.61 -38.57 -16.03
N GLY A 86 -6.36 -37.48 -15.96
CA GLY A 86 -7.81 -37.47 -15.86
C GLY A 86 -8.48 -38.01 -17.13
N THR A 87 -9.65 -38.62 -16.96
CA THR A 87 -10.48 -39.10 -18.09
C THR A 87 -11.68 -38.20 -18.29
N VAL A 88 -11.78 -37.60 -19.47
CA VAL A 88 -12.94 -36.83 -19.93
C VAL A 88 -13.84 -37.73 -20.76
N ARG A 89 -15.14 -37.75 -20.47
CA ARG A 89 -16.13 -38.53 -21.21
C ARG A 89 -17.09 -37.60 -21.93
N ASP A 90 -16.86 -37.39 -23.22
CA ASP A 90 -17.71 -36.54 -24.05
C ASP A 90 -17.73 -37.06 -25.49
N ASN A 91 -18.91 -37.45 -25.98
CA ASN A 91 -19.06 -38.03 -27.33
C ASN A 91 -18.85 -37.00 -28.45
N THR A 92 -19.09 -35.71 -28.17
CA THR A 92 -18.88 -34.60 -29.11
C THR A 92 -17.39 -34.26 -29.27
N GLY A 93 -16.54 -34.73 -28.34
CA GLY A 93 -15.13 -34.34 -28.30
C GLY A 93 -14.91 -32.97 -27.67
N SER A 94 -15.87 -32.48 -26.87
CA SER A 94 -15.73 -31.23 -26.12
C SER A 94 -14.91 -31.47 -24.85
N VAL A 95 -13.91 -30.62 -24.61
CA VAL A 95 -13.08 -30.69 -23.40
C VAL A 95 -12.99 -29.31 -22.77
N TYR A 96 -13.41 -29.23 -21.51
CA TYR A 96 -13.28 -28.02 -20.71
C TYR A 96 -11.91 -28.00 -20.04
N VAL A 97 -11.14 -26.96 -20.34
CA VAL A 97 -9.80 -26.75 -19.77
C VAL A 97 -9.81 -25.49 -18.92
N SER A 98 -9.42 -25.61 -17.65
CA SER A 98 -9.27 -24.47 -16.75
C SER A 98 -7.88 -24.48 -16.12
N GLY A 99 -7.29 -23.30 -15.99
CA GLY A 99 -5.98 -23.09 -15.40
C GLY A 99 -6.01 -22.07 -14.27
N LYS A 100 -5.04 -22.19 -13.37
CA LYS A 100 -4.78 -21.27 -12.27
C LYS A 100 -3.44 -20.58 -12.50
N ILE A 101 -3.42 -19.28 -12.27
CA ILE A 101 -2.23 -18.44 -12.42
C ILE A 101 -1.99 -17.76 -11.08
N SER A 102 -0.75 -17.82 -10.61
CA SER A 102 -0.32 -17.20 -9.35
C SER A 102 0.99 -16.44 -9.57
N PRO A 103 1.14 -15.20 -9.06
CA PRO A 103 0.16 -14.39 -8.33
C PRO A 103 -1.05 -13.98 -9.19
N MET A 104 -2.09 -13.41 -8.56
CA MET A 104 -3.37 -13.09 -9.22
C MET A 104 -3.15 -12.36 -10.55
N PHE A 105 -3.90 -12.78 -11.57
CA PHE A 105 -3.78 -12.31 -12.94
C PHE A 105 -3.79 -10.77 -13.03
N GLU A 106 -2.63 -10.16 -13.24
CA GLU A 106 -2.55 -8.72 -13.46
C GLU A 106 -3.21 -8.36 -14.80
N ARG A 107 -3.77 -7.15 -14.88
CA ARG A 107 -4.43 -6.69 -16.11
C ARG A 107 -3.41 -6.68 -17.26
N GLY A 108 -3.78 -7.32 -18.37
CA GLY A 108 -3.01 -7.30 -19.62
C GLY A 108 -2.11 -8.51 -19.86
N LEU A 109 -2.03 -9.46 -18.92
CA LEU A 109 -1.50 -10.78 -19.24
C LEU A 109 -2.45 -11.51 -20.20
N ARG A 110 -1.89 -12.35 -21.06
CA ARG A 110 -2.67 -13.21 -21.97
C ARG A 110 -2.21 -14.64 -21.86
N VAL A 111 -3.12 -15.60 -21.96
CA VAL A 111 -2.79 -17.02 -21.91
C VAL A 111 -3.23 -17.69 -23.19
N ARG A 112 -2.42 -18.64 -23.67
CA ARG A 112 -2.70 -19.48 -24.83
C ARG A 112 -2.66 -20.94 -24.42
N LEU A 113 -3.61 -21.71 -24.89
CA LEU A 113 -3.65 -23.15 -24.70
C LEU A 113 -3.01 -23.87 -25.89
N LEU A 114 -2.26 -24.92 -25.61
CA LEU A 114 -1.72 -25.86 -26.57
C LEU A 114 -2.33 -27.23 -26.33
N LEU A 115 -2.75 -27.88 -27.40
CA LEU A 115 -3.17 -29.28 -27.44
C LEU A 115 -2.19 -30.03 -28.33
N ASP A 116 -1.48 -31.02 -27.78
CA ASP A 116 -0.46 -31.82 -28.46
C ASP A 116 0.61 -30.95 -29.15
N GLY A 117 0.98 -29.85 -28.49
CA GLY A 117 1.95 -28.87 -28.99
C GLY A 117 1.39 -27.88 -30.02
N LYS A 118 0.10 -27.94 -30.36
CA LYS A 118 -0.55 -27.02 -31.31
C LYS A 118 -1.39 -25.97 -30.59
N PRO A 119 -1.21 -24.67 -30.89
CA PRO A 119 -2.00 -23.61 -30.26
C PRO A 119 -3.48 -23.72 -30.63
N GLN A 120 -4.35 -23.56 -29.64
CA GLN A 120 -5.81 -23.68 -29.76
C GLN A 120 -6.46 -22.30 -29.78
N GLY A 121 -6.07 -21.48 -30.76
CA GLY A 121 -6.54 -20.10 -30.94
C GLY A 121 -5.57 -19.03 -30.43
N GLU A 122 -6.06 -17.80 -30.41
CA GLU A 122 -5.29 -16.61 -30.01
C GLU A 122 -5.15 -16.49 -28.48
N PRO A 123 -4.08 -15.86 -27.97
CA PRO A 123 -3.94 -15.58 -26.55
C PRO A 123 -5.08 -14.71 -26.00
N GLN A 124 -5.68 -15.14 -24.89
CA GLN A 124 -6.86 -14.50 -24.27
C GLN A 124 -6.61 -14.11 -22.82
N ASN A 125 -7.47 -13.26 -22.24
CA ASN A 125 -7.26 -12.68 -20.90
C ASN A 125 -7.76 -13.57 -19.76
N ASN A 126 -8.13 -14.82 -20.03
CA ASN A 126 -8.62 -15.79 -19.05
C ASN A 126 -8.01 -17.17 -19.30
N ALA A 127 -7.82 -17.93 -18.21
CA ALA A 127 -7.27 -19.29 -18.28
C ALA A 127 -8.36 -20.37 -18.44
N VAL A 128 -9.42 -20.07 -19.19
CA VAL A 128 -10.54 -20.99 -19.40
C VAL A 128 -10.76 -21.18 -20.90
N PHE A 129 -10.70 -22.43 -21.34
CA PHE A 129 -10.79 -22.81 -22.74
C PHE A 129 -11.78 -23.95 -22.92
N ILE A 130 -12.41 -23.97 -24.09
CA ILE A 130 -13.28 -25.07 -24.51
C ILE A 130 -12.73 -25.59 -25.82
N LEU A 131 -12.14 -26.77 -25.78
CA LEU A 131 -11.73 -27.48 -26.98
C LEU A 131 -12.94 -28.19 -27.57
N ARG A 132 -13.01 -28.25 -28.89
CA ARG A 132 -14.06 -28.92 -29.66
C ARG A 132 -13.43 -29.90 -30.62
N ASP A 133 -14.19 -30.93 -30.96
CA ASP A 133 -13.80 -31.94 -31.95
C ASP A 133 -12.47 -32.66 -31.63
N VAL A 134 -12.13 -32.77 -30.34
CA VAL A 134 -10.95 -33.51 -29.90
C VAL A 134 -11.16 -34.99 -30.20
N HIS A 135 -10.12 -35.64 -30.70
CA HIS A 135 -10.15 -37.07 -30.99
C HIS A 135 -10.18 -37.89 -29.70
N ARG A 136 -10.60 -39.16 -29.80
CA ARG A 136 -10.51 -40.07 -28.65
C ARG A 136 -9.05 -40.46 -28.40
N GLY A 137 -8.69 -40.71 -27.16
CA GLY A 137 -7.36 -41.20 -26.78
C GLY A 137 -6.63 -40.27 -25.82
N GLU A 138 -5.31 -40.44 -25.75
CA GLU A 138 -4.40 -39.62 -24.95
C GLU A 138 -4.13 -38.29 -25.64
N HIS A 139 -4.17 -37.21 -24.87
CA HIS A 139 -3.85 -35.86 -25.30
C HIS A 139 -3.03 -35.13 -24.26
N LYS A 140 -2.21 -34.18 -24.71
CA LYS A 140 -1.33 -33.38 -23.87
C LYS A 140 -1.73 -31.92 -23.94
N LEU A 141 -1.93 -31.31 -22.78
CA LEU A 141 -2.25 -29.90 -22.63
C LEU A 141 -1.05 -29.15 -22.08
N GLN A 142 -0.88 -27.92 -22.55
CA GLN A 142 0.09 -26.99 -21.99
C GLN A 142 -0.44 -25.56 -22.12
N MET A 143 -0.23 -24.73 -21.12
CA MET A 143 -0.57 -23.32 -21.15
C MET A 143 0.68 -22.45 -21.21
N GLU A 144 0.63 -21.43 -22.06
CA GLU A 144 1.65 -20.41 -22.21
C GLU A 144 1.08 -19.06 -21.76
N LEU A 145 1.80 -18.37 -20.87
CA LEU A 145 1.44 -17.05 -20.36
C LEU A 145 2.35 -15.99 -20.99
N PHE A 146 1.70 -14.98 -21.56
CA PHE A 146 2.30 -13.84 -22.22
C PHE A 146 2.07 -12.57 -21.41
N ASP A 147 3.07 -11.71 -21.42
CA ASP A 147 2.98 -10.34 -20.92
C ASP A 147 2.26 -9.41 -21.91
N GLN A 148 1.95 -8.18 -21.51
CA GLN A 148 1.37 -7.11 -22.33
C GLN A 148 2.16 -6.84 -23.61
N SER A 149 3.48 -7.05 -23.56
CA SER A 149 4.41 -6.94 -24.69
C SER A 149 4.33 -8.11 -25.68
N GLY A 150 3.59 -9.18 -25.36
CA GLY A 150 3.55 -10.42 -26.14
C GLY A 150 4.72 -11.37 -25.88
N LYS A 151 5.55 -11.09 -24.87
CA LYS A 151 6.65 -11.95 -24.45
C LYS A 151 6.13 -13.12 -23.61
N LEU A 152 6.56 -14.35 -23.91
CA LEU A 152 6.32 -15.51 -23.06
C LEU A 152 7.04 -15.35 -21.71
N ILE A 153 6.29 -15.36 -20.62
CA ILE A 153 6.78 -15.15 -19.25
C ILE A 153 6.69 -16.37 -18.36
N ALA A 154 5.76 -17.30 -18.65
CA ALA A 154 5.64 -18.57 -17.94
C ALA A 154 4.98 -19.62 -18.82
N THR A 155 5.27 -20.89 -18.52
CA THR A 155 4.67 -22.05 -19.19
C THR A 155 4.28 -23.06 -18.13
N SER A 156 3.10 -23.66 -18.27
CA SER A 156 2.66 -24.72 -17.37
C SER A 156 3.44 -26.02 -17.59
N PRO A 157 3.44 -26.91 -16.59
CA PRO A 157 3.72 -28.32 -16.83
C PRO A 157 2.80 -28.88 -17.92
N VAL A 158 3.27 -29.93 -18.59
CA VAL A 158 2.44 -30.67 -19.54
C VAL A 158 1.46 -31.53 -18.76
N THR A 159 0.16 -31.34 -19.03
CA THR A 159 -0.90 -32.13 -18.41
C THR A 159 -1.44 -33.16 -19.38
N THR A 160 -1.33 -34.44 -19.05
CA THR A 160 -1.84 -35.52 -19.91
C THR A 160 -3.26 -35.87 -19.51
N PHE A 161 -4.18 -36.00 -20.47
CA PHE A 161 -5.55 -36.44 -20.20
C PHE A 161 -6.04 -37.42 -21.26
N TYR A 162 -7.10 -38.15 -20.95
CA TYR A 162 -7.68 -39.15 -21.83
C TYR A 162 -9.12 -38.78 -22.20
N LEU A 163 -9.42 -38.69 -23.50
CA LEU A 163 -10.78 -38.49 -23.99
C LEU A 163 -11.41 -39.82 -24.40
N HIS A 164 -12.51 -40.16 -23.74
CA HIS A 164 -13.30 -41.34 -24.05
C HIS A 164 -14.58 -40.93 -24.79
N ARG A 165 -14.74 -41.45 -26.01
CA ARG A 165 -15.91 -41.24 -26.87
C ARG A 165 -16.58 -42.58 -27.13
N THR A 166 -17.88 -42.68 -26.88
CA THR A 166 -18.67 -43.85 -27.27
C THR A 166 -18.99 -43.73 -28.76
N SER A 167 -18.56 -44.72 -29.55
CA SER A 167 -18.89 -44.81 -30.96
C SER A 167 -20.27 -45.46 -31.11
N VAL A 168 -21.26 -44.72 -31.61
CA VAL A 168 -22.54 -45.32 -32.04
C VAL A 168 -22.35 -45.78 -33.50
N ILE A 169 -21.66 -46.90 -33.68
CA ILE A 169 -21.79 -47.65 -34.94
C ILE A 169 -23.07 -48.46 -34.78
N SER A 170 -24.17 -47.94 -35.32
CA SER A 170 -25.34 -48.77 -35.60
C SER A 170 -25.02 -49.61 -36.82
N PRO A 171 -25.00 -50.96 -36.73
CA PRO A 171 -24.97 -51.79 -37.92
C PRO A 171 -26.27 -51.55 -38.70
N ASN A 172 -26.13 -51.27 -39.99
CA ASN A 172 -27.23 -51.17 -40.95
C ASN A 172 -27.54 -52.55 -41.54
#